data_AF-A0A9D7N778-F1
#
_entry.id   AF-A0A9D7N778-F1
#
_cell.length_a   1.000
_cell.length_b   1.000
_cell.length_c   1.000
_cell.angle_alpha   90.00
_cell.angle_beta   90.00
_cell.angle_gamma   90.00
#
_symmetry.space_group_name_H-M   'P 1'
#
loop_
_entity.id
_entity.type
_entity.pdbx_description
1 polymer ?
#
loop_
_entity_poly.entity_id
_entity_poly.type
_entity_poly.pdbx_seq_one_letter_code
_entity_poly.pdbx_strand_id
1 'polypeptide(L)'
;MPGNDLQSANSGAQSKDSGAKKGGATQPCKLATLTVTIVRKDGGKLNGGNNFWNDIYVEAAPKKRSSAATCDKPMAIGGLEPGSYEVSARPAKGMGYSFQDPVKVTLAAGDKKAVKLELEPHELVQVRPCTGKCIRQYVNLKPKKDEGSWGNEVELTAHLKKKEAGVTVYWDLELHADNGKYDGKVVNAANHRFKITTKSKTDAEGLAKAKLTLGWFGGNKVRVLAALAEDVKHESARAVKSDEFEVWRKHWYQISAPKTAALPSRAKCVASFEKVFLASEEYDAKTFEATEFPDAFRPSWQFKPGTGNDKKLCVGTHNISDFAKLYVAPSQDRSPKSHVILCDWQWDAKDNKSDWMNFSFKHGDNPDQRVVKVTMSGQANRMVGVFDPCLEKGKKVLISSAWEQHRWDKHANGGAGAWVLEHKGKLQDADISLDSGRGESRELRVKRPARCPGAGCPCGKGPTDLSVDRKHIIVGGLDVRTAIGTYLGWAESPYHMVVILPGSSMSADDLNDVLNHEMGHLFGQTPPKADTTNQLPLHPKMYQRRGGSGTHCAEGATFTADASSPLDPTVNGQLDAQGKGGGSYSGGTCIMFGIGNAGKREFCPHCAVQIKARDLSRFG
;
A
#
# COMPACT_ATOMS: atom_id res chain seq x y z
N MET A 1 25.42 50.84 -60.92
CA MET A 1 24.23 50.09 -61.39
C MET A 1 23.05 50.48 -60.52
N PRO A 2 22.21 51.42 -60.97
CA PRO A 2 20.96 51.78 -60.31
C PRO A 2 19.73 51.45 -61.19
N GLY A 3 18.55 51.36 -60.59
CA GLY A 3 17.28 51.47 -61.29
C GLY A 3 16.11 50.89 -60.48
N ASN A 4 14.93 51.50 -60.42
CA ASN A 4 14.47 52.82 -60.86
C ASN A 4 13.18 53.09 -60.08
N ASP A 5 13.12 54.25 -59.43
CA ASP A 5 11.88 54.95 -59.09
C ASP A 5 11.27 55.52 -60.37
N LEU A 6 9.94 55.53 -60.50
CA LEU A 6 9.25 56.43 -61.44
C LEU A 6 7.84 56.78 -60.93
N GLN A 7 7.70 58.05 -60.56
CA GLN A 7 6.45 58.81 -60.49
C GLN A 7 5.89 59.11 -61.90
N SER A 8 4.71 59.73 -61.91
CA SER A 8 3.98 60.41 -63.01
C SER A 8 2.80 59.59 -63.57
N ALA A 9 1.67 60.15 -64.01
CA ALA A 9 1.29 61.54 -64.25
C ALA A 9 -0.24 61.70 -64.19
N ASN A 10 -0.69 62.92 -63.88
CA ASN A 10 -2.00 63.44 -64.24
C ASN A 10 -2.08 63.65 -65.77
N SER A 11 -3.21 63.29 -66.38
CA SER A 11 -3.61 63.86 -67.68
C SER A 11 -5.14 63.86 -67.78
N GLY A 12 -5.72 65.05 -67.91
CA GLY A 12 -7.11 65.22 -68.30
C GLY A 12 -7.29 65.09 -69.82
N ALA A 13 -8.49 64.67 -70.23
CA ALA A 13 -9.04 64.86 -71.58
C ALA A 13 -10.57 64.70 -71.44
N GLN A 14 -11.32 65.81 -71.47
CA GLN A 14 -12.08 66.29 -72.63
C GLN A 14 -13.16 65.33 -73.14
N SER A 15 -14.39 65.85 -73.05
CA SER A 15 -15.65 65.34 -73.59
C SER A 15 -15.62 65.21 -75.10
N LYS A 16 -16.24 64.14 -75.63
CA LYS A 16 -17.03 64.19 -76.87
C LYS A 16 -18.18 63.18 -76.80
N ASP A 17 -19.38 63.71 -77.04
CA ASP A 17 -20.58 62.97 -77.38
C ASP A 17 -20.35 61.97 -78.51
N SER A 18 -20.92 60.77 -78.35
CA SER A 18 -21.47 60.05 -79.49
C SER A 18 -22.67 59.25 -79.03
N GLY A 19 -23.84 59.63 -79.53
CA GLY A 19 -25.09 58.96 -79.26
C GLY A 19 -25.15 57.60 -79.96
N ALA A 20 -25.65 56.61 -79.25
CA ALA A 20 -26.26 55.43 -79.84
C ALA A 20 -27.48 55.02 -79.01
N LYS A 21 -28.58 54.77 -79.73
CA LYS A 21 -29.94 54.63 -79.22
C LYS A 21 -30.13 53.34 -78.41
N LYS A 22 -30.96 53.50 -77.38
CA LYS A 22 -31.68 52.52 -76.56
C LYS A 22 -32.25 51.34 -77.38
N GLY A 23 -31.86 50.12 -77.03
CA GLY A 23 -32.80 49.04 -76.70
C GLY A 23 -32.64 48.78 -75.21
N GLY A 24 -33.67 48.82 -74.35
CA GLY A 24 -34.94 48.12 -74.50
C GLY A 24 -34.93 46.96 -73.50
N ALA A 25 -35.37 47.26 -72.27
CA ALA A 25 -35.65 46.35 -71.15
C ALA A 25 -34.46 45.75 -70.35
N THR A 26 -33.80 46.58 -69.53
CA THR A 26 -33.41 46.12 -68.18
C THR A 26 -34.46 46.62 -67.21
N GLN A 27 -35.47 45.80 -66.91
CA GLN A 27 -36.16 45.96 -65.64
C GLN A 27 -35.07 45.93 -64.57
N PRO A 28 -34.94 46.93 -63.68
CA PRO A 28 -34.11 46.77 -62.52
C PRO A 28 -34.75 45.64 -61.72
N CYS A 29 -34.15 44.44 -61.76
CA CYS A 29 -34.42 43.43 -60.73
C CYS A 29 -34.12 44.15 -59.42
N LYS A 30 -35.17 44.61 -58.74
CA LYS A 30 -35.03 45.28 -57.45
C LYS A 30 -34.43 44.23 -56.54
N LEU A 31 -33.14 44.34 -56.27
CA LEU A 31 -32.46 43.43 -55.37
C LEU A 31 -33.01 43.66 -53.96
N ALA A 32 -33.20 42.57 -53.24
CA ALA A 32 -33.63 42.62 -51.86
C ALA A 32 -32.45 42.99 -50.93
N THR A 33 -32.80 43.53 -49.77
CA THR A 33 -31.88 43.78 -48.67
C THR A 33 -32.37 43.01 -47.45
N LEU A 34 -31.46 42.23 -46.85
CA LEU A 34 -31.70 41.55 -45.60
C LEU A 34 -30.93 42.23 -44.48
N THR A 35 -31.61 42.71 -43.45
CA THR A 35 -30.98 43.22 -42.24
C THR A 35 -30.90 42.11 -41.21
N VAL A 36 -29.70 41.69 -40.83
CA VAL A 36 -29.49 40.64 -39.83
C VAL A 36 -29.02 41.30 -38.53
N THR A 37 -29.73 41.05 -37.44
CA THR A 37 -29.31 41.48 -36.10
C THR A 37 -29.05 40.25 -35.25
N ILE A 38 -27.86 40.16 -34.69
CA ILE A 38 -27.51 39.11 -33.73
C ILE A 38 -27.79 39.64 -32.33
N VAL A 39 -28.65 38.96 -31.58
CA VAL A 39 -28.97 39.33 -30.18
C VAL A 39 -28.58 38.20 -29.23
N ARG A 40 -28.48 38.49 -27.95
CA ARG A 40 -28.33 37.47 -26.90
C ARG A 40 -29.68 37.09 -26.32
N LYS A 41 -29.90 35.79 -26.12
CA LYS A 41 -31.17 35.26 -25.59
C LYS A 41 -31.43 35.69 -24.15
N ASP A 42 -30.38 35.90 -23.36
CA ASP A 42 -30.46 36.31 -21.95
C ASP A 42 -30.66 37.82 -21.74
N GLY A 43 -30.63 38.62 -22.81
CA GLY A 43 -30.70 40.08 -22.73
C GLY A 43 -29.51 40.72 -21.99
N GLY A 44 -28.47 39.95 -21.67
CA GLY A 44 -27.36 40.39 -20.83
C GLY A 44 -26.36 41.27 -21.57
N LYS A 45 -26.13 42.50 -21.07
CA LYS A 45 -24.90 43.25 -21.38
C LYS A 45 -23.75 42.56 -20.65
N LEU A 46 -22.67 42.22 -21.35
CA LEU A 46 -21.48 41.73 -20.66
C LEU A 46 -20.93 42.86 -19.80
N ASN A 47 -20.66 42.59 -18.52
CA ASN A 47 -19.81 43.44 -17.70
C ASN A 47 -18.38 43.36 -18.27
N GLY A 48 -18.09 44.25 -19.22
CA GLY A 48 -16.80 44.33 -19.92
C GLY A 48 -16.91 44.31 -21.45
N GLY A 49 -17.50 45.35 -22.04
CA GLY A 49 -17.13 45.99 -23.33
C GLY A 49 -17.02 45.21 -24.66
N ASN A 50 -16.89 43.88 -24.66
CA ASN A 50 -16.53 43.15 -25.87
C ASN A 50 -17.78 42.56 -26.53
N ASN A 51 -18.29 43.26 -27.55
CA ASN A 51 -19.09 42.62 -28.58
C ASN A 51 -18.21 41.60 -29.30
N PHE A 52 -18.57 40.32 -29.25
CA PHE A 52 -17.87 39.31 -30.04
C PHE A 52 -18.15 39.54 -31.53
N TRP A 53 -17.13 39.31 -32.36
CA TRP A 53 -17.27 39.25 -33.80
C TRP A 53 -17.94 37.94 -34.19
N ASN A 54 -18.96 38.02 -35.03
CA ASN A 54 -19.69 36.87 -35.54
C ASN A 54 -19.65 36.89 -37.06
N ASP A 55 -19.37 35.75 -37.66
CA ASP A 55 -19.50 35.57 -39.10
C ASP A 55 -20.95 35.18 -39.40
N ILE A 56 -21.66 36.04 -40.13
CA ILE A 56 -23.00 35.78 -40.65
C ILE A 56 -22.86 35.05 -41.98
N TYR A 57 -23.61 33.97 -42.14
CA TYR A 57 -23.73 33.20 -43.37
C TYR A 57 -25.15 33.35 -43.90
N VAL A 58 -25.25 33.81 -45.15
CA VAL A 58 -26.50 33.83 -45.91
C VAL A 58 -26.34 32.87 -47.08
N GLU A 59 -27.01 31.73 -46.99
CA GLU A 59 -26.88 30.63 -47.94
C GLU A 59 -28.17 30.54 -48.78
N ALA A 60 -28.06 30.85 -50.08
CA ALA A 60 -29.02 30.41 -51.08
C ALA A 60 -28.35 29.34 -51.93
N ALA A 61 -29.05 28.29 -52.31
CA ALA A 61 -28.49 27.37 -53.30
C ALA A 61 -28.33 28.13 -54.65
N PRO A 62 -27.12 28.27 -55.25
CA PRO A 62 -25.80 27.76 -54.87
C PRO A 62 -24.80 28.82 -54.32
N LYS A 63 -25.22 30.08 -54.13
CA LYS A 63 -24.32 31.20 -53.74
C LYS A 63 -24.30 31.39 -52.21
N LYS A 64 -23.11 31.25 -51.62
CA LYS A 64 -22.83 31.58 -50.21
C LYS A 64 -22.28 33.00 -50.10
N ARG A 65 -22.87 33.84 -49.24
CA ARG A 65 -22.29 35.14 -48.84
C ARG A 65 -21.98 35.12 -47.35
N SER A 66 -20.81 35.60 -46.98
CA SER A 66 -20.39 35.74 -45.58
C SER A 66 -20.01 37.18 -45.25
N SER A 67 -20.39 37.63 -44.06
CA SER A 67 -20.10 38.99 -43.59
C SER A 67 -19.89 38.98 -42.07
N ALA A 68 -18.99 39.81 -41.55
CA ALA A 68 -18.72 39.89 -40.12
C ALA A 68 -19.58 40.98 -39.44
N ALA A 69 -20.22 40.65 -38.32
CA ALA A 69 -21.06 41.56 -37.54
C ALA A 69 -20.73 41.52 -36.05
N THR A 70 -21.00 42.63 -35.38
CA THR A 70 -20.97 42.72 -33.90
C THR A 70 -22.37 42.50 -33.35
N CYS A 71 -22.48 41.89 -32.17
CA CYS A 71 -23.78 41.72 -31.48
C CYS A 71 -24.52 43.06 -31.32
N ASP A 72 -25.85 42.96 -31.35
CA ASP A 72 -26.82 44.04 -31.13
C ASP A 72 -26.73 45.20 -32.13
N LYS A 73 -25.92 45.08 -33.18
CA LYS A 73 -25.89 46.00 -34.31
C LYS A 73 -26.54 45.35 -35.54
N PRO A 74 -27.55 45.99 -36.16
CA PRO A 74 -28.11 45.50 -37.40
C PRO A 74 -27.07 45.57 -38.52
N MET A 75 -26.94 44.50 -39.29
CA MET A 75 -26.09 44.43 -40.47
C MET A 75 -26.94 44.28 -41.73
N ALA A 76 -26.85 45.24 -42.65
CA ALA A 76 -27.52 45.16 -43.93
C ALA A 76 -26.69 44.35 -44.94
N ILE A 77 -27.29 43.29 -45.49
CA ILE A 77 -26.77 42.48 -46.59
C ILE A 77 -27.63 42.80 -47.81
N GLY A 78 -27.12 43.71 -48.64
CA GLY A 78 -27.79 44.15 -49.86
C GLY A 78 -27.47 43.28 -51.08
N GLY A 79 -28.19 43.53 -52.17
CA GLY A 79 -27.90 42.92 -53.46
C GLY A 79 -28.27 41.43 -53.54
N LEU A 80 -29.30 41.00 -52.81
CA LEU A 80 -29.79 39.62 -52.80
C LEU A 80 -30.85 39.45 -53.90
N GLU A 81 -30.76 38.36 -54.66
CA GLU A 81 -31.78 37.99 -55.65
C GLU A 81 -33.06 37.51 -54.92
N PRO A 82 -34.26 37.63 -55.49
CA PRO A 82 -35.46 37.03 -54.92
C PRO A 82 -35.28 35.51 -54.74
N GLY A 83 -35.64 34.96 -53.59
CA GLY A 83 -35.44 33.53 -53.29
C GLY A 83 -35.53 33.20 -51.80
N SER A 84 -35.39 31.92 -51.47
CA SER A 84 -35.30 31.44 -50.09
C SER A 84 -33.85 31.31 -49.65
N TYR A 85 -33.57 31.83 -48.45
CA TYR A 85 -32.25 31.87 -47.84
C TYR A 85 -32.29 31.23 -46.47
N GLU A 86 -31.24 30.49 -46.12
CA GLU A 86 -30.94 30.13 -44.73
C GLU A 86 -29.91 31.13 -44.18
N VAL A 87 -30.28 31.77 -43.07
CA VAL A 87 -29.47 32.79 -42.41
C VAL A 87 -28.99 32.19 -41.10
N SER A 88 -27.67 32.03 -40.97
CA SER A 88 -27.03 31.53 -39.76
C SER A 88 -25.86 32.43 -39.39
N ALA A 89 -25.27 32.20 -38.23
CA ALA A 89 -24.02 32.85 -37.87
C ALA A 89 -23.15 31.91 -37.03
N ARG A 90 -21.86 32.24 -36.89
CA ARG A 90 -20.90 31.55 -36.03
C ARG A 90 -20.00 32.56 -35.32
N PRO A 91 -19.62 32.35 -34.05
CA PRO A 91 -18.69 33.26 -33.38
C PRO A 91 -17.31 33.11 -34.02
N ALA A 92 -16.65 34.22 -34.39
CA ALA A 92 -15.39 34.21 -35.14
C ALA A 92 -14.20 33.58 -34.39
N LYS A 93 -14.38 33.20 -33.12
CA LYS A 93 -13.38 32.50 -32.28
C LYS A 93 -13.96 31.40 -31.37
N GLY A 94 -15.20 30.97 -31.59
CA GLY A 94 -15.87 29.93 -30.76
C GLY A 94 -16.00 30.28 -29.27
N MET A 95 -15.93 31.56 -28.90
CA MET A 95 -15.90 31.97 -27.49
C MET A 95 -17.31 32.17 -26.94
N GLY A 96 -17.78 31.16 -26.21
CA GLY A 96 -18.80 31.28 -25.17
C GLY A 96 -20.27 31.32 -25.60
N TYR A 97 -20.59 31.25 -26.90
CA TYR A 97 -21.97 31.26 -27.38
C TYR A 97 -22.16 30.37 -28.61
N SER A 98 -23.35 29.82 -28.74
CA SER A 98 -23.85 29.07 -29.89
C SER A 98 -25.01 29.80 -30.56
N PHE A 99 -25.24 29.56 -31.86
CA PHE A 99 -26.40 30.11 -32.57
C PHE A 99 -27.55 29.12 -32.60
N GLN A 100 -28.79 29.60 -32.46
CA GLN A 100 -29.98 28.80 -32.78
C GLN A 100 -29.99 28.36 -34.25
N ASP A 101 -30.89 27.44 -34.59
CA ASP A 101 -31.03 26.89 -35.94
C ASP A 101 -31.12 28.00 -37.01
N PRO A 102 -30.61 27.76 -38.22
CA PRO A 102 -30.67 28.75 -39.30
C PRO A 102 -32.10 29.28 -39.51
N VAL A 103 -32.24 30.60 -39.61
CA VAL A 103 -33.54 31.23 -39.88
C VAL A 103 -33.79 31.21 -41.38
N LYS A 104 -34.87 30.54 -41.78
CA LYS A 104 -35.34 30.55 -43.17
C LYS A 104 -36.06 31.85 -43.46
N VAL A 105 -35.62 32.57 -44.50
CA VAL A 105 -36.25 33.80 -44.97
C VAL A 105 -36.43 33.74 -46.49
N THR A 106 -37.65 34.02 -46.95
CA THR A 106 -37.93 34.20 -48.38
C THR A 106 -37.99 35.67 -48.72
N LEU A 107 -37.26 36.11 -49.74
CA LEU A 107 -37.20 37.50 -50.20
C LEU A 107 -37.83 37.62 -51.59
N ALA A 108 -38.74 38.59 -51.77
CA ALA A 108 -39.24 39.03 -53.07
C ALA A 108 -38.40 40.21 -53.61
N ALA A 109 -38.63 40.56 -54.88
CA ALA A 109 -37.91 41.67 -55.52
C ALA A 109 -38.17 43.01 -54.79
N GLY A 110 -37.10 43.63 -54.31
CA GLY A 110 -37.12 44.91 -53.59
C GLY A 110 -37.44 44.79 -52.11
N ASP A 111 -37.58 43.57 -51.57
CA ASP A 111 -37.88 43.36 -50.16
C ASP A 111 -36.81 43.95 -49.24
N LYS A 112 -37.26 44.49 -48.11
CA LYS A 112 -36.43 44.81 -46.95
C LYS A 112 -36.93 43.98 -45.78
N LYS A 113 -36.27 42.86 -45.48
CA LYS A 113 -36.63 42.01 -44.33
C LYS A 113 -35.57 42.12 -43.23
N ALA A 114 -36.01 41.95 -41.99
CA ALA A 114 -35.14 41.84 -40.85
C ALA A 114 -35.17 40.40 -40.33
N VAL A 115 -33.99 39.85 -40.01
CA VAL A 115 -33.82 38.56 -39.35
C VAL A 115 -33.08 38.79 -38.04
N LYS A 116 -33.63 38.23 -36.97
CA LYS A 116 -33.02 38.24 -35.65
C LYS A 116 -32.42 36.85 -35.41
N LEU A 117 -31.12 36.79 -35.17
CA LEU A 117 -30.43 35.56 -34.77
C LEU A 117 -30.16 35.63 -33.27
N GLU A 118 -30.59 34.62 -32.52
CA GLU A 118 -30.36 34.56 -31.08
C GLU A 118 -29.14 33.71 -30.73
N LEU A 119 -28.25 34.30 -29.93
CA LEU A 119 -27.11 33.65 -29.31
C LEU A 119 -27.52 33.06 -27.96
N GLU A 120 -27.20 31.79 -27.78
CA GLU A 120 -27.32 31.09 -26.50
C GLU A 120 -25.93 30.89 -25.91
N PRO A 121 -25.65 31.32 -24.67
CA PRO A 121 -24.36 31.09 -24.06
C PRO A 121 -24.09 29.59 -23.96
N HIS A 122 -22.85 29.21 -24.24
CA HIS A 122 -22.36 27.90 -23.89
C HIS A 122 -22.42 27.75 -22.38
N GLU A 123 -23.02 26.66 -21.93
CA GLU A 123 -23.19 26.36 -20.51
C GLU A 123 -22.75 24.91 -20.30
N LEU A 124 -21.78 24.69 -19.41
CA LEU A 124 -21.51 23.35 -18.91
C LEU A 124 -22.57 23.02 -17.87
N VAL A 125 -23.18 21.84 -17.98
CA VAL A 125 -24.24 21.42 -17.07
C VAL A 125 -23.80 20.34 -16.10
N GLN A 126 -22.76 19.57 -16.46
CA GLN A 126 -22.32 18.45 -15.64
C GLN A 126 -20.86 18.10 -15.93
N VAL A 127 -20.14 17.66 -14.91
CA VAL A 127 -18.88 16.93 -15.04
C VAL A 127 -19.07 15.54 -14.44
N ARG A 128 -18.88 14.48 -15.21
CA ARG A 128 -19.01 13.09 -14.74
C ARG A 128 -17.63 12.48 -14.41
N PRO A 129 -17.56 11.57 -13.43
CA PRO A 129 -18.67 11.04 -12.62
C PRO A 129 -19.26 12.07 -11.64
N CYS A 130 -20.59 12.05 -11.52
CA CYS A 130 -21.39 12.93 -10.65
C CYS A 130 -22.59 12.12 -10.11
N THR A 131 -22.26 11.20 -9.21
CA THR A 131 -23.16 10.35 -8.44
C THR A 131 -23.71 11.05 -7.18
N GLY A 132 -23.13 12.18 -6.80
CA GLY A 132 -23.46 12.90 -5.56
C GLY A 132 -22.82 12.29 -4.31
N LYS A 133 -21.83 11.40 -4.47
CA LYS A 133 -21.10 10.72 -3.39
C LYS A 133 -19.60 10.83 -3.59
N CYS A 134 -18.83 10.74 -2.50
CA CYS A 134 -17.38 10.59 -2.58
C CYS A 134 -17.04 9.22 -3.19
N ILE A 135 -16.19 9.22 -4.21
CA ILE A 135 -15.77 8.04 -4.96
C ILE A 135 -14.47 7.52 -4.34
N ARG A 136 -14.48 6.27 -3.85
CA ARG A 136 -13.26 5.57 -3.44
C ARG A 136 -12.53 5.07 -4.69
N GLN A 137 -11.34 5.59 -4.96
CA GLN A 137 -10.52 5.14 -6.08
C GLN A 137 -9.35 4.29 -5.57
N TYR A 138 -9.25 3.04 -6.01
CA TYR A 138 -8.18 2.11 -5.69
C TYR A 138 -7.00 2.23 -6.66
N VAL A 139 -6.00 3.03 -6.26
CA VAL A 139 -4.92 3.48 -7.16
C VAL A 139 -3.86 2.43 -7.50
N ASN A 140 -3.70 1.42 -6.66
CA ASN A 140 -2.70 0.36 -6.84
C ASN A 140 -3.23 -0.84 -7.64
N LEU A 141 -4.48 -0.78 -8.12
CA LEU A 141 -5.09 -1.82 -8.93
C LEU A 141 -4.94 -1.50 -10.41
N LYS A 142 -4.98 -2.52 -11.27
CA LYS A 142 -5.04 -2.29 -12.71
C LYS A 142 -6.46 -1.82 -13.10
N PRO A 143 -6.62 -0.82 -13.97
CA PRO A 143 -7.93 -0.38 -14.43
C PRO A 143 -8.77 -1.53 -15.01
N LYS A 144 -10.07 -1.53 -14.70
CA LYS A 144 -11.08 -2.45 -15.27
C LYS A 144 -12.14 -1.65 -16.01
N LYS A 145 -12.61 -2.18 -17.14
CA LYS A 145 -13.57 -1.48 -18.02
C LYS A 145 -14.94 -1.27 -17.36
N ASP A 146 -15.33 -2.19 -16.50
CA ASP A 146 -16.62 -2.28 -15.80
C ASP A 146 -16.55 -1.80 -14.34
N GLU A 147 -15.37 -1.45 -13.83
CA GLU A 147 -15.16 -1.06 -12.44
C GLU A 147 -14.37 0.25 -12.36
N GLY A 148 -15.09 1.37 -12.52
CA GLY A 148 -14.50 2.72 -12.61
C GLY A 148 -13.71 3.17 -11.38
N SER A 149 -13.85 2.48 -10.24
CA SER A 149 -13.07 2.71 -9.01
C SER A 149 -11.66 2.09 -9.04
N TRP A 150 -11.27 1.40 -10.12
CA TRP A 150 -9.97 0.73 -10.21
C TRP A 150 -8.96 1.51 -11.05
N GLY A 151 -7.73 1.54 -10.54
CA GLY A 151 -6.63 2.23 -11.19
C GLY A 151 -6.49 3.67 -10.75
N ASN A 152 -5.30 4.21 -10.99
CA ASN A 152 -4.99 5.60 -10.69
C ASN A 152 -5.40 6.56 -11.81
N GLU A 153 -5.92 6.05 -12.93
CA GLU A 153 -6.36 6.87 -14.06
C GLU A 153 -7.89 6.84 -14.19
N VAL A 154 -8.51 8.01 -14.20
CA VAL A 154 -9.96 8.19 -14.30
C VAL A 154 -10.27 9.05 -15.52
N GLU A 155 -11.16 8.58 -16.39
CA GLU A 155 -11.73 9.39 -17.48
C GLU A 155 -12.91 10.21 -16.95
N LEU A 156 -12.90 11.51 -17.24
CA LEU A 156 -13.97 12.45 -16.92
C LEU A 156 -14.59 12.99 -18.19
N THR A 157 -15.88 13.36 -18.11
CA THR A 157 -16.60 14.02 -19.20
C THR A 157 -17.28 15.29 -18.72
N ALA A 158 -17.08 16.40 -19.43
CA ALA A 158 -17.81 17.64 -19.24
C ALA A 158 -18.88 17.73 -20.32
N HIS A 159 -20.11 18.02 -19.90
CA HIS A 159 -21.30 18.01 -20.74
C HIS A 159 -21.71 19.45 -21.03
N LEU A 160 -21.70 19.80 -22.30
CA LEU A 160 -22.24 21.06 -22.78
C LEU A 160 -23.78 20.95 -22.88
N LYS A 161 -24.51 21.94 -22.37
CA LYS A 161 -25.98 22.00 -22.42
C LYS A 161 -26.51 21.82 -23.83
N LYS A 162 -25.85 22.48 -24.78
CA LYS A 162 -26.11 22.35 -26.20
C LYS A 162 -25.01 21.50 -26.83
N LYS A 163 -25.41 20.48 -27.57
CA LYS A 163 -24.48 19.58 -28.26
C LYS A 163 -23.78 20.34 -29.38
N GLU A 164 -22.48 20.55 -29.24
CA GLU A 164 -21.67 21.25 -30.22
C GLU A 164 -20.22 20.79 -30.14
N ALA A 165 -19.62 20.48 -31.29
CA ALA A 165 -18.23 20.05 -31.39
C ALA A 165 -17.25 21.23 -31.43
N GLY A 166 -16.04 21.00 -30.93
CA GLY A 166 -14.92 21.93 -31.05
C GLY A 166 -14.87 23.03 -29.99
N VAL A 167 -15.85 23.10 -29.08
CA VAL A 167 -15.84 24.01 -27.93
C VAL A 167 -14.73 23.56 -26.97
N THR A 168 -13.87 24.49 -26.57
CA THR A 168 -12.75 24.17 -25.67
C THR A 168 -13.22 24.22 -24.21
N VAL A 169 -12.98 23.13 -23.50
CA VAL A 169 -13.16 23.01 -22.06
C VAL A 169 -11.79 22.98 -21.39
N TYR A 170 -11.63 23.82 -20.37
CA TYR A 170 -10.47 23.91 -19.52
C TYR A 170 -10.74 23.16 -18.22
N TRP A 171 -9.72 22.49 -17.70
CA TRP A 171 -9.82 21.65 -16.53
C TRP A 171 -8.79 22.04 -15.47
N ASP A 172 -9.20 21.96 -14.21
CA ASP A 172 -8.35 22.23 -13.05
C ASP A 172 -8.68 21.25 -11.91
N LEU A 173 -7.87 21.28 -10.85
CA LEU A 173 -8.02 20.43 -9.67
C LEU A 173 -8.30 21.25 -8.41
N GLU A 174 -9.36 20.90 -7.70
CA GLU A 174 -9.63 21.35 -6.34
C GLU A 174 -9.07 20.31 -5.38
N LEU A 175 -7.90 20.59 -4.81
CA LEU A 175 -7.24 19.70 -3.85
C LEU A 175 -7.68 20.03 -2.42
N HIS A 176 -7.98 19.00 -1.62
CA HIS A 176 -8.26 19.21 -0.21
C HIS A 176 -7.00 19.71 0.52
N ALA A 177 -7.18 20.63 1.48
CA ALA A 177 -6.09 21.29 2.19
C ALA A 177 -5.17 20.31 2.95
N ASP A 178 -5.68 19.14 3.31
CA ASP A 178 -4.97 18.13 4.13
C ASP A 178 -4.22 17.07 3.31
N ASN A 179 -4.25 17.19 1.98
CA ASN A 179 -3.59 16.23 1.10
C ASN A 179 -2.08 16.13 1.37
N GLY A 180 -1.61 14.90 1.52
CA GLY A 180 -0.20 14.55 1.65
C GLY A 180 0.50 15.17 2.86
N LYS A 181 -0.22 15.63 3.88
CA LYS A 181 0.42 16.23 5.06
C LYS A 181 0.95 15.17 6.03
N TYR A 182 2.16 15.41 6.51
CA TYR A 182 2.78 14.71 7.63
C TYR A 182 3.49 15.75 8.50
N ASP A 183 3.07 15.85 9.76
CA ASP A 183 3.64 16.81 10.73
C ASP A 183 3.67 18.25 10.16
N GLY A 184 2.56 18.67 9.55
CA GLY A 184 2.40 19.98 8.91
C GLY A 184 3.14 20.16 7.58
N LYS A 185 3.96 19.20 7.14
CA LYS A 185 4.73 19.24 5.89
C LYS A 185 4.08 18.42 4.79
N VAL A 186 4.12 18.90 3.56
CA VAL A 186 3.61 18.16 2.40
C VAL A 186 4.63 17.09 1.98
N VAL A 187 4.23 15.83 2.03
CA VAL A 187 4.94 14.68 1.46
C VAL A 187 4.74 14.69 -0.06
N ASN A 188 5.65 15.34 -0.77
CA ASN A 188 5.50 15.68 -2.19
C ASN A 188 6.33 14.79 -3.13
N ALA A 189 6.35 13.48 -2.88
CA ALA A 189 6.94 12.52 -3.80
C ALA A 189 6.23 12.59 -5.17
N ALA A 190 6.98 12.36 -6.25
CA ALA A 190 6.46 12.57 -7.61
C ALA A 190 5.24 11.70 -7.94
N ASN A 191 5.20 10.48 -7.40
CA ASN A 191 4.10 9.52 -7.46
C ASN A 191 2.89 9.88 -6.56
N HIS A 192 3.01 10.87 -5.68
CA HIS A 192 1.90 11.34 -4.84
C HIS A 192 1.10 12.48 -5.47
N ARG A 193 1.51 12.98 -6.64
CA ARG A 193 0.91 14.16 -7.27
C ARG A 193 -0.27 13.78 -8.16
N PHE A 194 -1.31 14.60 -8.10
CA PHE A 194 -2.41 14.56 -9.06
C PHE A 194 -2.01 15.23 -10.37
N LYS A 195 -2.51 14.71 -11.50
CA LYS A 195 -2.35 15.29 -12.83
C LYS A 195 -3.66 15.25 -13.57
N ILE A 196 -3.96 16.27 -14.36
CA ILE A 196 -5.17 16.35 -15.17
C ILE A 196 -4.83 16.82 -16.57
N THR A 197 -5.59 16.36 -17.55
CA THR A 197 -5.64 16.97 -18.87
C THR A 197 -6.14 18.41 -18.73
N THR A 198 -5.32 19.41 -19.03
CA THR A 198 -5.68 20.82 -18.74
C THR A 198 -6.66 21.45 -19.73
N LYS A 199 -6.78 20.87 -20.94
CA LYS A 199 -7.72 21.33 -21.97
C LYS A 199 -8.16 20.19 -22.88
N SER A 200 -9.42 20.24 -23.31
CA SER A 200 -9.98 19.30 -24.31
C SER A 200 -11.07 19.96 -25.13
N LYS A 201 -11.34 19.46 -26.34
CA LYS A 201 -12.46 19.92 -27.17
C LYS A 201 -13.67 19.01 -27.01
N THR A 202 -14.87 19.58 -27.13
CA THR A 202 -16.11 18.80 -27.20
C THR A 202 -16.22 18.04 -28.52
N ASP A 203 -16.85 16.87 -28.49
CA ASP A 203 -17.27 16.12 -29.68
C ASP A 203 -18.65 16.58 -30.20
N ALA A 204 -19.19 15.89 -31.21
CA ALA A 204 -20.50 16.20 -31.79
C ALA A 204 -21.66 16.11 -30.79
N GLU A 205 -21.50 15.35 -29.70
CA GLU A 205 -22.48 15.22 -28.63
C GLU A 205 -22.30 16.29 -27.54
N GLY A 206 -21.36 17.23 -27.72
CA GLY A 206 -21.05 18.25 -26.72
C GLY A 206 -20.23 17.71 -25.54
N LEU A 207 -19.53 16.59 -25.69
CA LEU A 207 -18.76 15.96 -24.63
C LEU A 207 -17.27 16.27 -24.76
N ALA A 208 -16.71 16.90 -23.73
CA ALA A 208 -15.27 17.09 -23.60
C ALA A 208 -14.69 16.06 -22.62
N LYS A 209 -13.60 15.38 -22.99
CA LYS A 209 -12.97 14.33 -22.16
C LYS A 209 -11.66 14.80 -21.53
N ALA A 210 -11.46 14.47 -20.26
CA ALA A 210 -10.20 14.65 -19.57
C ALA A 210 -9.76 13.38 -18.85
N LYS A 211 -8.44 13.23 -18.70
CA LYS A 211 -7.83 12.14 -17.95
C LYS A 211 -7.20 12.67 -16.66
N LEU A 212 -7.71 12.19 -15.52
CA LEU A 212 -7.17 12.44 -14.18
C LEU A 212 -6.25 11.28 -13.80
N THR A 213 -5.02 11.57 -13.43
CA THR A 213 -4.12 10.63 -12.76
C THR A 213 -4.05 11.00 -11.27
N LEU A 214 -4.49 10.09 -10.41
CA LEU A 214 -4.41 10.24 -8.95
C LEU A 214 -3.02 9.88 -8.42
N GLY A 215 -2.64 10.54 -7.33
CA GLY A 215 -1.47 10.17 -6.55
C GLY A 215 -1.70 8.92 -5.68
N TRP A 216 -0.62 8.33 -5.18
CA TRP A 216 -0.66 7.07 -4.43
C TRP A 216 -0.94 7.23 -2.92
N PHE A 217 -0.93 8.46 -2.40
CA PHE A 217 -1.04 8.71 -0.97
C PHE A 217 -2.49 8.54 -0.48
N GLY A 218 -2.72 7.52 0.34
CA GLY A 218 -4.03 7.17 0.87
C GLY A 218 -4.69 8.31 1.66
N GLY A 219 -5.96 8.57 1.36
CA GLY A 219 -6.78 9.61 1.99
C GLY A 219 -6.70 10.98 1.33
N ASN A 220 -5.85 11.16 0.31
CA ASN A 220 -5.89 12.39 -0.47
C ASN A 220 -7.22 12.50 -1.23
N LYS A 221 -7.75 13.72 -1.27
CA LYS A 221 -9.03 14.05 -1.89
C LYS A 221 -8.90 15.08 -2.99
N VAL A 222 -9.64 14.90 -4.07
CA VAL A 222 -9.64 15.84 -5.21
C VAL A 222 -11.01 15.91 -5.86
N ARG A 223 -11.40 17.12 -6.30
CA ARG A 223 -12.46 17.32 -7.29
C ARG A 223 -11.85 17.86 -8.57
N VAL A 224 -12.44 17.48 -9.71
CA VAL A 224 -12.09 18.03 -11.01
C VAL A 224 -13.05 19.14 -11.35
N LEU A 225 -12.50 20.27 -11.77
CA LEU A 225 -13.25 21.41 -12.25
C LEU A 225 -13.22 21.41 -13.78
N ALA A 226 -14.33 21.77 -14.40
CA ALA A 226 -14.39 22.07 -15.83
C ALA A 226 -15.04 23.44 -16.07
N ALA A 227 -14.49 24.18 -17.01
CA ALA A 227 -15.03 25.47 -17.42
C ALA A 227 -14.74 25.81 -18.88
N LEU A 228 -15.44 26.84 -19.36
CA LEU A 228 -15.30 27.34 -20.74
C LEU A 228 -14.32 28.51 -20.85
N ALA A 229 -13.75 28.96 -19.74
CA ALA A 229 -12.76 30.04 -19.70
C ALA A 229 -11.39 29.50 -19.25
N GLU A 230 -10.33 30.06 -19.83
CA GLU A 230 -8.95 29.62 -19.62
C GLU A 230 -8.43 29.95 -18.21
N ASP A 231 -8.97 31.01 -17.60
CA ASP A 231 -8.56 31.54 -16.30
C ASP A 231 -9.25 30.87 -15.11
N VAL A 232 -10.01 29.80 -15.33
CA VAL A 232 -10.74 29.14 -14.25
C VAL A 232 -9.77 28.44 -13.30
N LYS A 233 -9.77 28.95 -12.06
CA LYS A 233 -9.17 28.36 -10.87
C LYS A 233 -10.25 27.70 -10.02
N HIS A 234 -9.85 26.83 -9.09
CA HIS A 234 -10.74 26.17 -8.11
C HIS A 234 -11.76 27.08 -7.38
N GLU A 235 -11.49 28.37 -7.24
CA GLU A 235 -12.37 29.36 -6.59
C GLU A 235 -13.44 29.98 -7.51
N SER A 236 -13.39 29.69 -8.81
CA SER A 236 -14.31 30.29 -9.78
C SER A 236 -15.72 29.73 -9.62
N ALA A 237 -16.67 30.63 -9.35
CA ALA A 237 -18.11 30.31 -9.32
C ALA A 237 -18.67 29.81 -10.67
N ARG A 238 -17.89 29.90 -11.76
CA ARG A 238 -18.27 29.47 -13.11
C ARG A 238 -17.85 28.04 -13.44
N ALA A 239 -17.12 27.36 -12.55
CA ALA A 239 -16.68 25.99 -12.75
C ALA A 239 -17.77 24.99 -12.38
N VAL A 240 -17.98 23.99 -13.24
CA VAL A 240 -18.75 22.80 -12.88
C VAL A 240 -17.79 21.78 -12.28
N LYS A 241 -18.20 21.15 -11.18
CA LYS A 241 -17.37 20.24 -10.39
C LYS A 241 -17.81 18.78 -10.58
N SER A 242 -16.85 17.87 -10.61
CA SER A 242 -17.10 16.44 -10.45
C SER A 242 -17.47 16.10 -8.99
N ASP A 243 -17.85 14.84 -8.76
CA ASP A 243 -17.75 14.26 -7.42
C ASP A 243 -16.31 14.33 -6.88
N GLU A 244 -16.18 14.21 -5.55
CA GLU A 244 -14.88 14.08 -4.89
C GLU A 244 -14.35 12.66 -5.04
N PHE A 245 -13.08 12.53 -5.41
CA PHE A 245 -12.34 11.27 -5.39
C PHE A 245 -11.49 11.22 -4.12
N GLU A 246 -11.57 10.11 -3.39
CA GLU A 246 -10.69 9.80 -2.27
C GLU A 246 -9.76 8.65 -2.66
N VAL A 247 -8.46 8.84 -2.45
CA VAL A 247 -7.44 7.84 -2.78
C VAL A 247 -7.47 6.72 -1.75
N TRP A 248 -7.79 5.52 -2.22
CA TRP A 248 -7.73 4.27 -1.46
C TRP A 248 -6.72 3.33 -2.10
N ARG A 249 -6.26 2.36 -1.31
CA ARG A 249 -5.53 1.19 -1.82
C ARG A 249 -6.23 -0.07 -1.41
N LYS A 250 -5.96 -1.15 -2.12
CA LYS A 250 -6.54 -2.46 -1.86
C LYS A 250 -5.45 -3.52 -1.80
N HIS A 251 -5.55 -4.41 -0.82
CA HIS A 251 -4.65 -5.52 -0.62
C HIS A 251 -5.47 -6.76 -0.29
N TRP A 252 -5.12 -7.87 -0.91
CA TRP A 252 -5.72 -9.16 -0.58
C TRP A 252 -4.81 -9.94 0.34
N TYR A 253 -5.37 -10.85 1.13
CA TYR A 253 -4.55 -11.81 1.87
C TYR A 253 -5.22 -13.18 1.88
N GLN A 254 -4.40 -14.20 1.70
CA GLN A 254 -4.79 -15.59 1.87
C GLN A 254 -4.57 -16.01 3.31
N ILE A 255 -5.50 -16.77 3.87
CA ILE A 255 -5.35 -17.47 5.14
C ILE A 255 -5.17 -18.96 4.84
N SER A 256 -4.09 -19.55 5.35
CA SER A 256 -3.91 -21.01 5.41
C SER A 256 -3.93 -21.47 6.85
N ALA A 257 -4.83 -22.38 7.20
CA ALA A 257 -5.02 -22.85 8.57
C ALA A 257 -5.32 -24.36 8.64
N PRO A 258 -5.05 -25.02 9.77
CA PRO A 258 -5.56 -26.38 10.00
C PRO A 258 -7.09 -26.42 9.83
N LYS A 259 -7.62 -27.47 9.20
CA LYS A 259 -9.07 -27.62 8.98
C LYS A 259 -9.89 -27.61 10.28
N THR A 260 -9.29 -28.03 11.39
CA THR A 260 -9.92 -28.05 12.71
C THR A 260 -9.85 -26.69 13.44
N ALA A 261 -9.19 -25.68 12.87
CA ALA A 261 -9.02 -24.39 13.51
C ALA A 261 -10.33 -23.58 13.52
N ALA A 262 -10.70 -23.09 14.70
CA ALA A 262 -11.74 -22.07 14.83
C ALA A 262 -11.12 -20.70 14.55
N LEU A 263 -11.46 -20.11 13.39
CA LEU A 263 -10.93 -18.81 12.99
C LEU A 263 -11.80 -17.69 13.58
N PRO A 264 -11.27 -16.80 14.44
CA PRO A 264 -12.04 -15.65 14.93
C PRO A 264 -12.29 -14.65 13.79
N SER A 265 -13.13 -13.65 14.04
CA SER A 265 -13.34 -12.54 13.10
C SER A 265 -12.07 -11.70 12.91
N ARG A 266 -11.81 -11.29 11.66
CA ARG A 266 -10.74 -10.36 11.28
C ARG A 266 -11.24 -8.91 11.11
N ALA A 267 -12.48 -8.62 11.51
CA ALA A 267 -13.09 -7.31 11.29
C ALA A 267 -12.31 -6.16 11.94
N LYS A 268 -11.63 -6.41 13.08
CA LYS A 268 -10.80 -5.40 13.75
C LYS A 268 -9.54 -5.10 12.95
N CYS A 269 -8.89 -6.12 12.39
CA CYS A 269 -7.78 -5.95 11.46
C CYS A 269 -8.19 -5.09 10.25
N VAL A 270 -9.32 -5.43 9.60
CA VAL A 270 -9.86 -4.64 8.49
C VAL A 270 -10.12 -3.19 8.90
N ALA A 271 -10.79 -2.96 10.02
CA ALA A 271 -11.10 -1.61 10.50
C ALA A 271 -9.84 -0.77 10.81
N SER A 272 -8.76 -1.39 11.30
CA SER A 272 -7.48 -0.70 11.53
C SER A 272 -6.84 -0.22 10.22
N PHE A 273 -6.91 -1.03 9.15
CA PHE A 273 -6.39 -0.65 7.84
C PHE A 273 -7.27 0.37 7.10
N GLU A 274 -8.59 0.34 7.31
CA GLU A 274 -9.49 1.36 6.74
C GLU A 274 -9.17 2.77 7.25
N LYS A 275 -8.74 2.93 8.51
CA LYS A 275 -8.28 4.21 9.08
C LYS A 275 -7.07 4.81 8.36
N VAL A 276 -6.33 3.98 7.63
CA VAL A 276 -5.17 4.39 6.81
C VAL A 276 -5.45 4.24 5.32
N PHE A 277 -6.72 4.24 4.91
CA PHE A 277 -7.17 4.19 3.51
C PHE A 277 -6.59 2.99 2.76
N LEU A 278 -6.61 1.83 3.41
CA LEU A 278 -6.26 0.53 2.85
C LEU A 278 -7.40 -0.45 3.08
N ALA A 279 -8.05 -0.89 2.01
CA ALA A 279 -9.00 -1.99 2.05
C ALA A 279 -8.23 -3.32 2.04
N SER A 280 -8.27 -4.04 3.16
CA SER A 280 -7.68 -5.37 3.28
C SER A 280 -8.77 -6.44 3.19
N GLU A 281 -8.69 -7.33 2.21
CA GLU A 281 -9.73 -8.32 1.94
C GLU A 281 -9.17 -9.75 1.96
N GLU A 282 -9.81 -10.64 2.70
CA GLU A 282 -9.44 -12.05 2.71
C GLU A 282 -9.86 -12.72 1.38
N TYR A 283 -8.97 -13.49 0.77
CA TYR A 283 -9.24 -14.17 -0.49
C TYR A 283 -8.42 -15.48 -0.61
N ASP A 284 -8.94 -16.50 -1.29
CA ASP A 284 -8.31 -17.81 -1.47
C ASP A 284 -7.97 -18.56 -0.17
N ALA A 285 -8.83 -18.50 0.85
CA ALA A 285 -8.62 -19.26 2.09
C ALA A 285 -8.35 -20.76 1.80
N LYS A 286 -7.31 -21.30 2.45
CA LYS A 286 -6.92 -22.70 2.36
C LYS A 286 -6.99 -23.36 3.73
N THR A 287 -7.49 -24.59 3.74
CA THR A 287 -7.37 -25.47 4.89
C THR A 287 -6.54 -26.67 4.53
N PHE A 288 -5.88 -27.25 5.53
CA PHE A 288 -5.07 -28.45 5.38
C PHE A 288 -5.29 -29.39 6.57
N GLU A 289 -5.08 -30.68 6.32
CA GLU A 289 -5.15 -31.74 7.33
C GLU A 289 -3.79 -31.91 8.03
N ALA A 290 -3.81 -32.38 9.28
CA ALA A 290 -2.57 -32.64 10.03
C ALA A 290 -1.69 -33.72 9.38
N THR A 291 -2.30 -34.63 8.62
CA THR A 291 -1.61 -35.72 7.89
C THR A 291 -0.78 -35.22 6.71
N GLU A 292 -1.04 -34.01 6.21
CA GLU A 292 -0.21 -33.38 5.16
C GLU A 292 1.12 -32.86 5.71
N PHE A 293 1.15 -32.51 7.00
CA PHE A 293 2.32 -31.96 7.70
C PHE A 293 2.58 -32.65 9.05
N PRO A 294 2.73 -33.99 9.09
CA PRO A 294 2.71 -34.75 10.34
C PRO A 294 3.83 -34.33 11.31
N ASP A 295 5.00 -33.95 10.78
CA ASP A 295 6.16 -33.51 11.57
C ASP A 295 5.96 -32.14 12.25
N ALA A 296 4.99 -31.35 11.79
CA ALA A 296 4.66 -30.03 12.35
C ALA A 296 3.67 -30.09 13.52
N PHE A 297 2.95 -31.21 13.69
CA PHE A 297 1.97 -31.40 14.75
C PHE A 297 2.58 -32.16 15.94
N ARG A 298 2.74 -31.48 17.08
CA ARG A 298 3.36 -32.05 18.30
C ARG A 298 2.40 -32.02 19.49
N PRO A 299 2.56 -32.91 20.48
CA PRO A 299 1.78 -32.86 21.70
C PRO A 299 1.95 -31.51 22.41
N SER A 300 0.86 -30.92 22.92
CA SER A 300 0.88 -29.59 23.55
C SER A 300 1.90 -29.47 24.69
N TRP A 301 2.15 -30.54 25.44
CA TRP A 301 3.12 -30.56 26.55
C TRP A 301 4.54 -30.21 26.12
N GLN A 302 4.90 -30.42 24.85
CA GLN A 302 6.23 -30.08 24.35
C GLN A 302 6.44 -28.56 24.32
N PHE A 303 5.40 -27.80 23.98
CA PHE A 303 5.45 -26.33 23.94
C PHE A 303 5.21 -25.70 25.31
N LYS A 304 4.24 -26.25 26.06
CA LYS A 304 3.89 -25.80 27.41
C LYS A 304 3.81 -27.02 28.32
N PRO A 305 4.85 -27.29 29.13
CA PRO A 305 4.86 -28.45 30.03
C PRO A 305 3.65 -28.53 30.96
N GLY A 306 3.27 -29.74 31.35
CA GLY A 306 2.07 -29.99 32.16
C GLY A 306 0.74 -29.86 31.40
N THR A 307 0.76 -29.58 30.10
CA THR A 307 -0.45 -29.65 29.24
C THR A 307 -0.63 -31.06 28.65
N GLY A 308 -1.69 -31.25 27.86
CA GLY A 308 -2.09 -32.58 27.36
C GLY A 308 -1.31 -33.10 26.16
N ASN A 309 -1.76 -34.24 25.65
CA ASN A 309 -1.21 -34.89 24.45
C ASN A 309 -1.85 -34.41 23.13
N ASP A 310 -2.80 -33.48 23.20
CA ASP A 310 -3.46 -32.92 22.02
C ASP A 310 -2.42 -32.35 21.06
N LYS A 311 -2.55 -32.71 19.79
CA LYS A 311 -1.62 -32.30 18.75
C LYS A 311 -1.87 -30.85 18.38
N LYS A 312 -0.79 -30.07 18.35
CA LYS A 312 -0.77 -28.64 18.06
C LYS A 312 0.19 -28.36 16.94
N LEU A 313 -0.23 -27.53 15.98
CA LEU A 313 0.59 -27.11 14.86
C LEU A 313 1.66 -26.15 15.35
N CYS A 314 2.92 -26.49 15.11
CA CYS A 314 4.04 -25.56 15.26
C CYS A 314 4.65 -25.20 13.91
N VAL A 315 4.73 -23.90 13.65
CA VAL A 315 5.38 -23.35 12.45
C VAL A 315 6.56 -22.48 12.89
N GLY A 316 7.63 -22.47 12.11
CA GLY A 316 8.73 -21.52 12.29
C GLY A 316 9.78 -21.68 11.21
N THR A 317 10.97 -21.13 11.43
CA THR A 317 12.10 -21.18 10.48
C THR A 317 12.46 -22.58 9.95
N HIS A 318 12.06 -23.65 10.64
CA HIS A 318 12.39 -25.03 10.29
C HIS A 318 11.43 -25.67 9.27
N ASN A 319 10.21 -25.14 9.11
CA ASN A 319 9.17 -25.75 8.25
C ASN A 319 8.29 -24.73 7.49
N ILE A 320 8.47 -23.42 7.70
CA ILE A 320 7.67 -22.37 7.04
C ILE A 320 7.65 -22.49 5.51
N SER A 321 8.74 -22.92 4.90
CA SER A 321 8.83 -23.13 3.45
C SER A 321 7.87 -24.20 2.90
N ASP A 322 7.44 -25.15 3.73
CA ASP A 322 6.45 -26.16 3.33
C ASP A 322 5.04 -25.56 3.33
N PHE A 323 4.72 -24.72 4.32
CA PHE A 323 3.44 -24.00 4.36
C PHE A 323 3.37 -22.90 3.31
N ALA A 324 4.47 -22.25 2.97
CA ALA A 324 4.53 -21.24 1.92
C ALA A 324 4.05 -21.78 0.56
N LYS A 325 4.22 -23.09 0.30
CA LYS A 325 3.72 -23.77 -0.92
C LYS A 325 2.20 -23.79 -1.04
N LEU A 326 1.47 -23.54 0.05
CA LEU A 326 0.01 -23.42 0.03
C LEU A 326 -0.46 -22.08 -0.56
N TYR A 327 0.44 -21.11 -0.72
CA TYR A 327 0.12 -19.82 -1.30
C TYR A 327 -0.36 -19.96 -2.75
N VAL A 328 -1.57 -19.48 -3.01
CA VAL A 328 -2.10 -19.37 -4.36
C VAL A 328 -1.60 -18.04 -4.92
N ALA A 329 -0.88 -18.06 -6.04
CA ALA A 329 -0.48 -16.82 -6.71
C ALA A 329 -1.71 -15.95 -7.04
N PRO A 330 -1.64 -14.62 -6.88
CA PRO A 330 -2.78 -13.75 -7.15
C PRO A 330 -3.09 -13.72 -8.65
N SER A 331 -4.38 -13.69 -8.99
CA SER A 331 -4.80 -13.26 -10.32
C SER A 331 -4.46 -11.78 -10.53
N GLN A 332 -4.43 -11.34 -11.79
CA GLN A 332 -4.18 -9.94 -12.14
C GLN A 332 -5.12 -8.96 -11.41
N ASP A 333 -6.34 -9.38 -11.12
CA ASP A 333 -7.35 -8.57 -10.43
C ASP A 333 -7.45 -8.83 -8.92
N ARG A 334 -6.54 -9.62 -8.36
CA ARG A 334 -6.42 -9.86 -6.91
C ARG A 334 -4.98 -9.66 -6.44
N SER A 335 -4.24 -8.82 -7.15
CA SER A 335 -2.87 -8.42 -6.85
C SER A 335 -2.85 -6.95 -6.42
N PRO A 336 -2.19 -6.57 -5.31
CA PRO A 336 -1.27 -7.38 -4.49
C PRO A 336 -1.93 -8.32 -3.48
N LYS A 337 -1.33 -9.49 -3.22
CA LYS A 337 -1.81 -10.45 -2.22
C LYS A 337 -0.70 -10.98 -1.30
N SER A 338 -0.93 -11.05 0.01
CA SER A 338 -0.05 -11.74 0.96
C SER A 338 -0.61 -13.08 1.45
N HIS A 339 0.18 -13.81 2.22
CA HIS A 339 -0.14 -15.11 2.78
C HIS A 339 0.03 -15.10 4.30
N VAL A 340 -1.05 -15.37 5.02
CA VAL A 340 -1.08 -15.61 6.45
C VAL A 340 -1.17 -17.11 6.70
N ILE A 341 -0.19 -17.65 7.40
CA ILE A 341 -0.18 -19.03 7.89
C ILE A 341 -0.56 -18.99 9.38
N LEU A 342 -1.68 -19.63 9.72
CA LEU A 342 -2.17 -19.70 11.09
C LEU A 342 -1.69 -20.99 11.77
N CYS A 343 -1.14 -20.88 12.98
CA CYS A 343 -0.58 -22.01 13.74
C CYS A 343 -0.98 -21.95 15.23
N ASP A 344 -0.84 -23.04 15.98
CA ASP A 344 -1.09 -23.01 17.43
C ASP A 344 0.11 -22.43 18.20
N TRP A 345 1.33 -22.70 17.69
CA TRP A 345 2.59 -22.26 18.29
C TRP A 345 3.58 -21.84 17.20
N GLN A 346 4.40 -20.83 17.49
CA GLN A 346 5.48 -20.43 16.61
C GLN A 346 6.80 -20.55 17.36
N TRP A 347 7.71 -21.38 16.83
CA TRP A 347 9.04 -21.63 17.40
C TRP A 347 10.07 -21.75 16.28
N ASP A 348 11.13 -20.96 16.37
CA ASP A 348 12.21 -20.96 15.40
C ASP A 348 13.33 -21.89 15.86
N ALA A 349 13.59 -22.94 15.08
CA ALA A 349 14.51 -24.01 15.45
C ALA A 349 15.73 -24.11 14.54
N LYS A 350 15.72 -23.44 13.38
CA LYS A 350 16.78 -23.59 12.39
C LYS A 350 18.12 -23.16 12.95
N ASP A 351 19.08 -24.10 12.98
CA ASP A 351 20.47 -23.91 13.42
C ASP A 351 20.65 -23.41 14.87
N ASN A 352 19.60 -23.46 15.70
CA ASN A 352 19.66 -23.02 17.09
C ASN A 352 20.27 -24.09 18.01
N LYS A 353 21.17 -23.66 18.90
CA LYS A 353 21.83 -24.52 19.87
C LYS A 353 21.99 -23.83 21.22
N SER A 354 22.03 -24.62 22.29
CA SER A 354 22.29 -24.12 23.63
C SER A 354 23.73 -23.64 23.81
N ASP A 355 23.98 -22.94 24.92
CA ASP A 355 25.33 -22.86 25.48
C ASP A 355 25.78 -24.24 25.96
N TRP A 356 27.08 -24.38 26.25
CA TRP A 356 27.60 -25.56 26.92
C TRP A 356 27.09 -25.61 28.37
N MET A 357 26.42 -26.69 28.74
CA MET A 357 25.81 -26.85 30.06
C MET A 357 26.52 -27.94 30.84
N ASN A 358 26.82 -27.68 32.12
CA ASN A 358 27.46 -28.64 32.99
C ASN A 358 26.42 -29.44 33.82
N PHE A 359 26.72 -30.71 34.06
CA PHE A 359 25.99 -31.58 34.98
C PHE A 359 26.97 -32.34 35.88
N SER A 360 26.46 -32.85 37.00
CA SER A 360 27.21 -33.75 37.88
C SER A 360 26.30 -34.83 38.47
N PHE A 361 26.86 -35.97 38.84
CA PHE A 361 26.18 -37.00 39.63
C PHE A 361 27.07 -37.23 40.85
N LYS A 362 26.54 -36.92 42.03
CA LYS A 362 27.22 -37.05 43.32
C LYS A 362 26.47 -38.03 44.21
N HIS A 363 27.16 -38.54 45.23
CA HIS A 363 26.54 -39.39 46.24
C HIS A 363 25.32 -38.70 46.87
N GLY A 364 24.16 -39.38 46.85
CA GLY A 364 22.89 -38.86 47.37
C GLY A 364 22.04 -38.13 46.33
N ASP A 365 22.53 -37.86 45.12
CA ASP A 365 21.68 -37.41 44.00
C ASP A 365 20.75 -38.56 43.54
N ASN A 366 19.62 -38.23 42.90
CA ASN A 366 18.77 -39.24 42.23
C ASN A 366 19.64 -40.04 41.24
N PRO A 367 19.82 -41.35 41.45
CA PRO A 367 20.98 -42.04 40.89
C PRO A 367 20.95 -42.17 39.37
N ASP A 368 19.78 -42.21 38.73
CA ASP A 368 19.72 -42.61 37.32
C ASP A 368 19.58 -41.45 36.34
N GLN A 369 19.16 -40.27 36.80
CA GLN A 369 18.90 -39.11 35.94
C GLN A 369 19.09 -37.78 36.67
N ARG A 370 19.48 -36.75 35.90
CA ARG A 370 19.57 -35.36 36.37
C ARG A 370 18.81 -34.41 35.46
N VAL A 371 18.03 -33.51 36.06
CA VAL A 371 17.39 -32.41 35.33
C VAL A 371 18.43 -31.34 35.03
N VAL A 372 18.53 -30.93 33.77
CA VAL A 372 19.38 -29.83 33.31
C VAL A 372 18.49 -28.78 32.67
N LYS A 373 18.72 -27.51 33.02
CA LYS A 373 18.01 -26.37 32.44
C LYS A 373 18.85 -25.77 31.33
N VAL A 374 18.28 -25.74 30.13
CA VAL A 374 18.97 -25.21 28.96
C VAL A 374 19.07 -23.69 28.99
N THR A 375 20.22 -23.17 28.59
CA THR A 375 20.49 -21.73 28.43
C THR A 375 21.01 -21.46 27.02
N MET A 376 20.83 -20.22 26.59
CA MET A 376 21.38 -19.74 25.33
C MET A 376 21.73 -18.27 25.46
N SER A 377 22.99 -17.95 25.21
CA SER A 377 23.51 -16.58 25.32
C SER A 377 22.72 -15.61 24.44
N GLY A 378 22.32 -14.48 25.03
CA GLY A 378 21.54 -13.45 24.34
C GLY A 378 20.04 -13.74 24.20
N GLN A 379 19.52 -14.81 24.83
CA GLN A 379 18.09 -15.10 24.85
C GLN A 379 17.56 -15.19 26.29
N ALA A 380 16.35 -14.68 26.49
CA ALA A 380 15.67 -14.85 27.77
C ALA A 380 15.33 -16.33 27.99
N ASN A 381 15.55 -16.84 29.21
CA ASN A 381 15.31 -18.26 29.53
C ASN A 381 13.92 -18.77 29.13
N ARG A 382 12.88 -17.94 29.31
CA ARG A 382 11.50 -18.27 28.92
C ARG A 382 11.30 -18.48 27.42
N MET A 383 12.25 -17.98 26.61
CA MET A 383 12.20 -18.05 25.15
C MET A 383 12.89 -19.30 24.61
N VAL A 384 13.50 -20.14 25.46
CA VAL A 384 14.27 -21.31 25.04
C VAL A 384 13.41 -22.57 25.22
N GLY A 385 13.41 -23.43 24.21
CA GLY A 385 12.69 -24.70 24.24
C GLY A 385 13.54 -25.84 23.71
N VAL A 386 13.32 -27.04 24.26
CA VAL A 386 13.90 -28.30 23.78
C VAL A 386 12.76 -29.26 23.43
N PHE A 387 12.89 -29.88 22.26
CA PHE A 387 11.84 -30.70 21.64
C PHE A 387 12.41 -32.07 21.25
N ASP A 388 11.63 -33.11 21.49
CA ASP A 388 11.98 -34.49 21.18
C ASP A 388 10.78 -35.23 20.55
N PRO A 389 10.87 -35.70 19.29
CA PRO A 389 11.96 -35.44 18.35
C PRO A 389 12.16 -33.94 18.09
N CYS A 390 13.36 -33.54 17.66
CA CYS A 390 13.64 -32.15 17.28
C CYS A 390 12.61 -31.59 16.28
N LEU A 391 12.37 -30.28 16.37
CA LEU A 391 11.54 -29.57 15.38
C LEU A 391 12.16 -29.62 13.98
N GLU A 392 13.49 -29.55 13.90
CA GLU A 392 14.20 -29.79 12.64
C GLU A 392 14.16 -31.29 12.27
N LYS A 393 13.57 -31.58 11.11
CA LYS A 393 13.39 -32.96 10.61
C LYS A 393 14.73 -33.71 10.54
N GLY A 394 14.75 -34.92 11.12
CA GLY A 394 15.90 -35.84 11.09
C GLY A 394 17.08 -35.41 11.96
N LYS A 395 16.95 -34.37 12.79
CA LYS A 395 18.01 -33.94 13.71
C LYS A 395 17.86 -34.61 15.08
N LYS A 396 19.01 -34.82 15.73
CA LYS A 396 19.14 -35.31 17.11
C LYS A 396 19.09 -34.14 18.10
N VAL A 397 18.58 -34.38 19.31
CA VAL A 397 18.56 -33.38 20.40
C VAL A 397 19.99 -33.07 20.83
N LEU A 398 20.80 -34.11 21.05
CA LEU A 398 22.19 -33.97 21.46
C LEU A 398 23.08 -33.55 20.28
N ILE A 399 23.79 -32.43 20.42
CA ILE A 399 24.79 -31.98 19.45
C ILE A 399 26.15 -32.54 19.83
N SER A 400 26.61 -32.25 21.05
CA SER A 400 27.86 -32.75 21.59
C SER A 400 27.77 -32.96 23.10
N SER A 401 28.63 -33.83 23.62
CA SER A 401 28.77 -34.05 25.05
C SER A 401 30.14 -34.61 25.39
N ALA A 402 30.49 -34.43 26.65
CA ALA A 402 31.61 -35.09 27.29
C ALA A 402 31.27 -35.34 28.76
N TRP A 403 31.68 -36.48 29.28
CA TRP A 403 31.61 -36.76 30.71
C TRP A 403 32.90 -37.41 31.19
N GLU A 404 33.18 -37.22 32.46
CA GLU A 404 34.32 -37.73 33.19
C GLU A 404 33.84 -38.28 34.53
N GLN A 405 34.28 -39.49 34.87
CA GLN A 405 34.17 -40.01 36.21
C GLN A 405 35.50 -39.76 36.93
N HIS A 406 35.40 -39.19 38.13
CA HIS A 406 36.54 -38.93 38.99
C HIS A 406 36.43 -39.75 40.26
N ARG A 407 37.57 -40.26 40.72
CA ARG A 407 37.71 -40.96 41.99
C ARG A 407 38.44 -40.08 42.99
N TRP A 408 37.96 -40.03 44.22
CA TRP A 408 38.68 -39.39 45.32
C TRP A 408 39.86 -40.25 45.75
N ASP A 409 41.07 -39.74 45.54
CA ASP A 409 42.31 -40.35 46.01
C ASP A 409 42.88 -39.52 47.16
N LYS A 410 42.83 -40.08 48.37
CA LYS A 410 43.35 -39.43 49.59
C LYS A 410 44.87 -39.23 49.57
N HIS A 411 45.61 -39.93 48.71
CA HIS A 411 47.07 -39.84 48.62
C HIS A 411 47.53 -38.85 47.54
N ALA A 412 46.62 -38.39 46.68
CA ALA A 412 46.93 -37.38 45.67
C ALA A 412 47.29 -36.02 46.33
N ASN A 413 48.01 -35.17 45.59
CA ASN A 413 48.50 -33.86 46.05
C ASN A 413 49.26 -33.92 47.39
N GLY A 414 50.20 -34.88 47.53
CA GLY A 414 51.03 -35.00 48.73
C GLY A 414 50.25 -35.38 49.99
N GLY A 415 49.13 -36.11 49.85
CA GLY A 415 48.28 -36.54 50.96
C GLY A 415 47.14 -35.58 51.33
N ALA A 416 46.99 -34.45 50.62
CA ALA A 416 45.86 -33.53 50.80
C ALA A 416 44.54 -34.08 50.20
N GLY A 417 44.65 -35.08 49.32
CA GLY A 417 43.52 -35.66 48.60
C GLY A 417 43.14 -34.87 47.35
N ALA A 418 42.75 -35.58 46.30
CA ALA A 418 42.25 -34.97 45.07
C ALA A 418 41.29 -35.89 44.33
N TRP A 419 40.44 -35.29 43.48
CA TRP A 419 39.67 -36.00 42.47
C TRP A 419 40.58 -36.31 41.28
N VAL A 420 40.74 -37.61 40.98
CA VAL A 420 41.58 -38.09 39.87
C VAL A 420 40.67 -38.69 38.81
N LEU A 421 40.89 -38.31 37.56
CA LEU A 421 40.15 -38.84 36.41
C LEU A 421 40.35 -40.36 36.30
N GLU A 422 39.25 -41.11 36.28
CA GLU A 422 39.27 -42.57 36.16
C GLU A 422 38.65 -43.03 34.84
N HIS A 423 37.50 -42.46 34.47
CA HIS A 423 36.81 -42.78 33.23
C HIS A 423 36.37 -41.52 32.48
N LYS A 424 36.19 -41.63 31.16
CA LYS A 424 35.56 -40.59 30.35
C LYS A 424 34.77 -41.17 29.19
N GLY A 425 33.85 -40.39 28.65
CA GLY A 425 33.07 -40.79 27.49
C GLY A 425 32.22 -39.66 26.92
N LYS A 426 31.31 -40.03 26.02
CA LYS A 426 30.29 -39.15 25.44
C LYS A 426 28.92 -39.75 25.75
N LEU A 427 27.93 -38.88 25.95
CA LEU A 427 26.53 -39.27 25.97
C LEU A 427 26.05 -39.55 24.54
N GLN A 428 25.01 -40.37 24.43
CA GLN A 428 24.23 -40.57 23.21
C GLN A 428 22.90 -39.81 23.31
N ASP A 429 22.23 -39.64 22.18
CA ASP A 429 20.90 -38.99 22.13
C ASP A 429 19.87 -39.71 23.02
N ALA A 430 19.94 -41.05 23.08
CA ALA A 430 19.10 -41.88 23.95
C ALA A 430 19.38 -41.72 25.46
N ASP A 431 20.47 -41.04 25.83
CA ASP A 431 20.75 -40.65 27.22
C ASP A 431 20.08 -39.33 27.60
N ILE A 432 19.41 -38.67 26.64
CA ILE A 432 18.64 -37.45 26.84
C ILE A 432 17.16 -37.80 26.71
N SER A 433 16.34 -37.27 27.62
CA SER A 433 14.88 -37.45 27.53
C SER A 433 14.15 -36.20 28.01
N LEU A 434 12.96 -35.97 27.46
CA LEU A 434 12.05 -34.93 27.91
C LEU A 434 10.88 -35.56 28.68
N ASP A 435 10.53 -34.97 29.82
CA ASP A 435 9.41 -35.40 30.64
C ASP A 435 8.21 -34.47 30.40
N SER A 436 7.01 -35.02 30.22
CA SER A 436 5.80 -34.21 29.97
C SER A 436 5.38 -33.35 31.17
N GLY A 437 5.77 -33.76 32.38
CA GLY A 437 5.56 -33.04 33.64
C GLY A 437 6.74 -32.16 34.06
N ARG A 438 7.72 -31.89 33.17
CA ARG A 438 8.80 -30.92 33.43
C ARG A 438 8.23 -29.55 33.80
N GLY A 439 8.98 -28.75 34.55
CA GLY A 439 8.54 -27.42 34.98
C GLY A 439 8.63 -26.37 33.86
N GLU A 440 9.60 -26.51 32.95
CA GLU A 440 9.91 -25.51 31.91
C GLU A 440 10.21 -26.19 30.56
N SER A 441 9.88 -25.52 29.44
CA SER A 441 10.13 -26.03 28.07
C SER A 441 11.62 -26.29 27.76
N ARG A 442 12.51 -25.67 28.55
CA ARG A 442 13.97 -25.81 28.46
C ARG A 442 14.54 -26.87 29.41
N GLU A 443 13.71 -27.61 30.14
CA GLU A 443 14.18 -28.70 30.99
C GLU A 443 14.30 -30.00 30.20
N LEU A 444 15.44 -30.66 30.36
CA LEU A 444 15.69 -32.02 29.88
C LEU A 444 16.27 -32.87 31.01
N ARG A 445 16.20 -34.18 30.87
CA ARG A 445 16.86 -35.14 31.77
C ARG A 445 18.04 -35.77 31.07
N VAL A 446 19.18 -35.77 31.76
CA VAL A 446 20.40 -36.47 31.37
C VAL A 446 20.47 -37.76 32.18
N LYS A 447 20.52 -38.89 31.50
CA LYS A 447 20.72 -40.20 32.10
C LYS A 447 22.16 -40.34 32.58
N ARG A 448 22.35 -40.91 33.77
CA ARG A 448 23.69 -41.23 34.28
C ARG A 448 24.35 -42.27 33.36
N PRO A 449 25.59 -42.06 32.89
CA PRO A 449 26.36 -43.10 32.23
C PRO A 449 26.50 -44.29 33.18
N ALA A 450 26.00 -45.46 32.76
CA ALA A 450 26.07 -46.68 33.58
C ALA A 450 27.37 -47.45 33.36
N ARG A 451 27.99 -47.31 32.18
CA ARG A 451 29.19 -48.05 31.79
C ARG A 451 30.18 -47.17 31.04
N CYS A 452 31.46 -47.41 31.28
CA CYS A 452 32.56 -46.90 30.48
C CYS A 452 32.54 -47.55 29.08
N PRO A 453 32.81 -46.80 28.00
CA PRO A 453 32.87 -47.37 26.64
C PRO A 453 34.09 -48.27 26.40
N GLY A 454 35.07 -48.28 27.30
CA GLY A 454 36.34 -48.99 27.19
C GLY A 454 37.30 -48.35 26.18
N ALA A 455 36.96 -48.37 24.88
CA ALA A 455 37.78 -47.79 23.83
C ALA A 455 37.93 -46.25 23.98
N GLY A 456 39.16 -45.75 24.00
CA GLY A 456 39.47 -44.32 24.16
C GLY A 456 39.31 -43.77 25.59
N CYS A 457 39.01 -44.64 26.56
CA CYS A 457 38.93 -44.28 27.98
C CYS A 457 40.29 -44.40 28.68
N PRO A 458 40.71 -43.44 29.53
CA PRO A 458 41.97 -43.49 30.27
C PRO A 458 42.18 -44.76 31.10
N CYS A 459 41.09 -45.43 31.52
CA CYS A 459 41.18 -46.67 32.29
C CYS A 459 41.87 -47.82 31.52
N GLY A 460 41.95 -47.76 30.18
CA GLY A 460 42.58 -48.79 29.33
C GLY A 460 41.92 -50.17 29.38
N LYS A 461 40.80 -50.30 30.09
CA LYS A 461 40.05 -51.54 30.32
C LYS A 461 38.87 -51.62 29.35
N GLY A 462 38.32 -52.83 29.18
CA GLY A 462 37.03 -53.02 28.50
C GLY A 462 35.87 -52.32 29.22
N PRO A 463 34.63 -52.44 28.72
CA PRO A 463 33.48 -51.78 29.31
C PRO A 463 33.27 -52.10 30.81
N THR A 464 33.47 -51.11 31.67
CA THR A 464 33.37 -51.21 33.14
C THR A 464 32.13 -50.49 33.66
N ASP A 465 31.43 -51.07 34.64
CA ASP A 465 30.28 -50.41 35.28
C ASP A 465 30.73 -49.24 36.16
N LEU A 466 29.99 -48.13 36.11
CA LEU A 466 30.33 -46.89 36.78
C LEU A 466 29.52 -46.78 38.08
N SER A 467 30.17 -46.45 39.20
CA SER A 467 29.51 -46.12 40.46
C SER A 467 29.49 -44.61 40.73
N VAL A 468 28.48 -44.16 41.47
CA VAL A 468 28.45 -42.82 42.06
C VAL A 468 28.26 -43.00 43.56
N ASP A 469 29.31 -42.71 44.31
CA ASP A 469 29.38 -42.92 45.76
C ASP A 469 30.29 -41.86 46.40
N ARG A 470 30.60 -41.98 47.70
CA ARG A 470 31.42 -40.97 48.40
C ARG A 470 32.83 -40.81 47.82
N LYS A 471 33.31 -41.78 47.05
CA LYS A 471 34.62 -41.80 46.39
C LYS A 471 34.52 -41.60 44.89
N HIS A 472 33.35 -41.64 44.26
CA HIS A 472 33.21 -41.52 42.81
C HIS A 472 32.13 -40.50 42.44
N ILE A 473 32.50 -39.55 41.58
CA ILE A 473 31.56 -38.58 41.00
C ILE A 473 31.63 -38.66 39.48
N ILE A 474 30.53 -38.35 38.81
CA ILE A 474 30.54 -38.11 37.37
C ILE A 474 30.27 -36.62 37.16
N VAL A 475 31.09 -35.97 36.35
CA VAL A 475 30.89 -34.58 35.91
C VAL A 475 30.92 -34.56 34.40
N GLY A 476 30.22 -33.62 33.79
CA GLY A 476 30.24 -33.51 32.34
C GLY A 476 29.54 -32.28 31.86
N GLY A 477 29.45 -32.18 30.55
CA GLY A 477 28.61 -31.19 29.91
C GLY A 477 28.13 -31.61 28.54
N LEU A 478 27.18 -30.84 28.03
CA LEU A 478 26.57 -31.04 26.74
C LEU A 478 26.08 -29.71 26.15
N ASP A 479 25.95 -29.69 24.84
CA ASP A 479 25.08 -28.75 24.13
C ASP A 479 24.02 -29.50 23.32
N VAL A 480 22.85 -28.89 23.20
CA VAL A 480 21.68 -29.49 22.57
C VAL A 480 21.08 -28.55 21.54
N ARG A 481 20.32 -29.11 20.61
CA ARG A 481 19.46 -28.35 19.72
C ARG A 481 18.34 -27.72 20.51
N THR A 482 18.09 -26.46 20.21
CA THR A 482 17.06 -25.66 20.86
C THR A 482 16.15 -25.03 19.81
N ALA A 483 15.02 -24.50 20.26
CA ALA A 483 14.26 -23.53 19.49
C ALA A 483 14.01 -22.28 20.33
N ILE A 484 13.74 -21.17 19.64
CA ILE A 484 13.45 -19.87 20.23
C ILE A 484 11.99 -19.53 20.01
N GLY A 485 11.29 -19.14 21.07
CA GLY A 485 9.86 -18.87 21.04
C GLY A 485 9.20 -18.99 22.42
N THR A 486 7.88 -18.98 22.53
CA THR A 486 6.96 -18.76 21.42
C THR A 486 6.98 -17.27 21.02
N TYR A 487 7.07 -16.96 19.73
CA TYR A 487 6.67 -15.63 19.25
C TYR A 487 5.19 -15.66 18.91
N LEU A 488 4.55 -14.50 18.75
CA LEU A 488 3.12 -14.43 18.41
C LEU A 488 2.87 -14.44 16.91
N GLY A 489 3.86 -13.97 16.14
CA GLY A 489 3.86 -13.95 14.69
C GLY A 489 5.24 -13.59 14.16
N TRP A 490 5.38 -13.71 12.84
CA TRP A 490 6.59 -13.32 12.11
C TRP A 490 6.30 -13.15 10.62
N ALA A 491 6.66 -11.99 10.07
CA ALA A 491 6.77 -11.76 8.63
C ALA A 491 8.16 -12.15 8.09
N GLU A 492 8.29 -13.35 7.50
CA GLU A 492 9.56 -13.88 6.95
C GLU A 492 10.00 -13.15 5.67
N SER A 493 9.03 -12.87 4.82
CA SER A 493 9.24 -12.37 3.47
C SER A 493 8.16 -11.33 3.16
N PRO A 494 8.27 -10.53 2.09
CA PRO A 494 7.21 -9.59 1.73
C PRO A 494 5.86 -10.27 1.43
N TYR A 495 5.80 -11.60 1.31
CA TYR A 495 4.59 -12.33 0.95
C TYR A 495 4.06 -13.26 2.04
N HIS A 496 4.88 -13.67 3.01
CA HIS A 496 4.52 -14.71 3.97
C HIS A 496 4.68 -14.23 5.40
N MET A 497 3.62 -14.43 6.18
CA MET A 497 3.61 -14.21 7.61
C MET A 497 3.02 -15.43 8.32
N VAL A 498 3.57 -15.74 9.49
CA VAL A 498 3.04 -16.72 10.43
C VAL A 498 2.37 -15.97 11.57
N VAL A 499 1.20 -16.42 12.00
CA VAL A 499 0.49 -15.84 13.14
C VAL A 499 -0.11 -16.96 13.99
N ILE A 500 0.01 -16.84 15.31
CA ILE A 500 -0.58 -17.79 16.25
C ILE A 500 -2.10 -17.58 16.35
N LEU A 501 -2.85 -18.69 16.34
CA LEU A 501 -4.28 -18.74 16.57
C LEU A 501 -4.64 -18.40 18.02
N PRO A 502 -5.82 -17.81 18.26
CA PRO A 502 -6.37 -17.72 19.60
C PRO A 502 -6.45 -19.11 20.26
N GLY A 503 -6.16 -19.15 21.55
CA GLY A 503 -6.09 -20.39 22.32
C GLY A 503 -5.84 -20.09 23.79
N SER A 504 -5.24 -21.03 24.52
CA SER A 504 -4.97 -20.86 25.97
C SER A 504 -4.05 -19.68 26.33
N SER A 505 -3.40 -19.07 25.35
CA SER A 505 -2.40 -18.01 25.52
C SER A 505 -2.72 -16.73 24.73
N MET A 506 -3.82 -16.68 23.98
CA MET A 506 -4.14 -15.55 23.10
C MET A 506 -5.66 -15.40 22.91
N SER A 507 -6.17 -14.17 23.05
CA SER A 507 -7.56 -13.84 22.76
C SER A 507 -7.80 -13.59 21.25
N ALA A 508 -9.06 -13.56 20.83
CA ALA A 508 -9.41 -13.15 19.46
C ALA A 508 -8.97 -11.71 19.12
N ASP A 509 -8.90 -10.84 20.13
CA ASP A 509 -8.43 -9.46 19.97
C ASP A 509 -6.92 -9.44 19.72
N ASP A 510 -6.17 -10.26 20.45
CA ASP A 510 -4.72 -10.38 20.26
C ASP A 510 -4.37 -10.91 18.87
N LEU A 511 -5.16 -11.83 18.29
CA LEU A 511 -4.94 -12.26 16.91
C LEU A 511 -5.03 -11.07 15.94
N ASN A 512 -6.02 -10.21 16.08
CA ASN A 512 -6.17 -9.06 15.20
C ASN A 512 -5.02 -8.07 15.36
N ASP A 513 -4.56 -7.85 16.60
CA ASP A 513 -3.41 -6.99 16.89
C ASP A 513 -2.13 -7.56 16.27
N VAL A 514 -1.91 -8.88 16.35
CA VAL A 514 -0.75 -9.56 15.72
C VAL A 514 -0.87 -9.54 14.20
N LEU A 515 -2.04 -9.82 13.61
CA LEU A 515 -2.23 -9.74 12.16
C LEU A 515 -1.91 -8.33 11.63
N ASN A 516 -2.45 -7.31 12.29
CA ASN A 516 -2.17 -5.91 11.97
C ASN A 516 -0.67 -5.60 12.06
N HIS A 517 -0.01 -6.09 13.10
CA HIS A 517 1.42 -5.90 13.35
C HIS A 517 2.28 -6.53 12.25
N GLU A 518 2.06 -7.82 11.96
CA GLU A 518 2.83 -8.56 10.95
C GLU A 518 2.54 -8.03 9.53
N MET A 519 1.28 -7.69 9.21
CA MET A 519 0.96 -7.01 7.95
C MET A 519 1.64 -5.64 7.85
N GLY A 520 1.76 -4.91 8.96
CA GLY A 520 2.56 -3.69 9.02
C GLY A 520 4.02 -3.92 8.63
N HIS A 521 4.65 -4.98 9.15
CA HIS A 521 6.00 -5.37 8.73
C HIS A 521 6.08 -5.70 7.23
N LEU A 522 5.12 -6.44 6.69
CA LEU A 522 5.06 -6.70 5.23
C LEU A 522 5.03 -5.39 4.45
N PHE A 523 4.20 -4.44 4.86
CA PHE A 523 4.11 -3.10 4.26
C PHE A 523 5.32 -2.20 4.55
N GLY A 524 6.41 -2.75 5.11
CA GLY A 524 7.65 -2.05 5.37
C GLY A 524 7.48 -0.91 6.37
N GLN A 525 6.61 -1.07 7.37
CA GLN A 525 6.50 -0.13 8.47
C GLN A 525 7.78 -0.08 9.30
N THR A 526 7.95 1.03 10.02
CA THR A 526 9.09 1.28 10.93
C THR A 526 10.45 1.00 10.30
N PRO A 527 10.73 1.42 9.04
CA PRO A 527 11.99 1.09 8.39
C PRO A 527 13.18 1.62 9.20
N PRO A 528 14.32 0.89 9.25
CA PRO A 528 15.50 1.30 9.99
C PRO A 528 16.20 2.53 9.40
N LYS A 529 15.74 2.98 8.23
CA LYS A 529 16.27 4.12 7.45
C LYS A 529 15.11 4.94 6.89
N ALA A 530 15.37 6.21 6.58
CA ALA A 530 14.40 7.05 5.90
C ALA A 530 13.99 6.46 4.54
N ASP A 531 12.72 6.59 4.20
CA ASP A 531 12.20 6.15 2.90
C ASP A 531 12.34 7.28 1.89
N THR A 532 13.47 7.28 1.19
CA THR A 532 13.78 8.29 0.18
C THR A 532 12.87 8.20 -1.04
N THR A 533 12.28 7.03 -1.31
CA THR A 533 11.38 6.83 -2.46
C THR A 533 10.08 7.60 -2.25
N ASN A 534 9.52 7.51 -1.04
CA ASN A 534 8.28 8.19 -0.69
C ASN A 534 8.50 9.54 0.02
N GLN A 535 9.76 10.00 0.11
CA GLN A 535 10.17 11.22 0.82
C GLN A 535 9.67 11.27 2.28
N LEU A 536 9.64 10.12 2.94
CA LEU A 536 9.27 10.03 4.34
C LEU A 536 10.52 10.03 5.21
N PRO A 537 10.57 10.86 6.26
CA PRO A 537 11.68 10.82 7.19
C PRO A 537 11.70 9.50 7.96
N LEU A 538 12.82 9.24 8.63
CA LEU A 538 12.91 8.14 9.58
C LEU A 538 11.80 8.27 10.63
N HIS A 539 11.19 7.15 11.00
CA HIS A 539 10.15 7.13 12.00
C HIS A 539 10.74 7.57 13.37
N PRO A 540 10.27 8.68 13.97
CA PRO A 540 10.97 9.31 15.10
C PRO A 540 10.94 8.49 16.39
N LYS A 541 10.01 7.54 16.51
CA LYS A 541 9.91 6.59 17.63
C LYS A 541 10.29 5.16 17.26
N MET A 542 11.07 4.96 16.20
CA MET A 542 11.53 3.63 15.80
C MET A 542 12.58 3.08 16.77
N TYR A 543 12.52 1.79 17.06
CA TYR A 543 13.57 1.07 17.80
C TYR A 543 13.76 -0.36 17.28
N GLN A 544 14.92 -0.95 17.54
CA GLN A 544 15.25 -2.35 17.29
C GLN A 544 15.69 -3.08 18.56
N ARG A 545 15.45 -4.39 18.66
CA ARG A 545 15.94 -5.28 19.73
C ARG A 545 15.73 -4.78 21.18
N ARG A 546 14.54 -4.26 21.50
CA ARG A 546 14.13 -3.87 22.87
C ARG A 546 12.81 -4.50 23.30
N GLY A 547 12.80 -5.83 23.37
CA GLY A 547 11.61 -6.61 23.71
C GLY A 547 10.89 -7.27 22.52
N GLY A 548 11.44 -7.17 21.31
CA GLY A 548 10.96 -7.87 20.12
C GLY A 548 12.04 -7.95 19.03
N SER A 549 11.87 -8.84 18.06
CA SER A 549 12.76 -9.00 16.89
C SER A 549 12.38 -8.03 15.76
N GLY A 550 13.36 -7.35 15.15
CA GLY A 550 13.10 -6.41 14.07
C GLY A 550 12.84 -4.97 14.54
N THR A 551 12.26 -4.15 13.65
CA THR A 551 12.03 -2.72 13.86
C THR A 551 10.62 -2.41 14.31
N HIS A 552 10.46 -1.66 15.39
CA HIS A 552 9.17 -1.41 16.01
C HIS A 552 8.96 0.08 16.31
N CYS A 553 7.75 0.44 16.77
CA CYS A 553 7.36 1.79 17.15
C CYS A 553 7.10 1.88 18.66
N ALA A 554 7.78 2.80 19.35
CA ALA A 554 7.64 3.02 20.79
C ALA A 554 6.50 4.02 21.15
N GLU A 555 5.53 4.26 20.26
CA GLU A 555 4.42 5.16 20.57
C GLU A 555 3.69 4.72 21.85
N GLY A 556 3.50 5.65 22.77
CA GLY A 556 2.85 5.40 24.06
C GLY A 556 3.63 4.49 25.01
N ALA A 557 4.83 4.04 24.63
CA ALA A 557 5.59 3.11 25.45
C ALA A 557 6.39 3.84 26.54
N THR A 558 6.54 3.19 27.71
CA THR A 558 7.46 3.60 28.76
C THR A 558 8.81 2.93 28.56
N PHE A 559 9.89 3.69 28.72
CA PHE A 559 11.25 3.18 28.64
C PHE A 559 11.81 2.87 30.03
N THR A 560 12.43 1.71 30.19
CA THR A 560 13.20 1.33 31.38
C THR A 560 14.64 1.08 30.97
N ALA A 561 15.56 1.87 31.52
CA ALA A 561 16.99 1.76 31.22
C ALA A 561 17.57 0.46 31.80
N ASP A 562 18.51 -0.12 31.07
CA ASP A 562 19.32 -1.26 31.51
C ASP A 562 20.77 -1.04 31.07
N ALA A 563 21.61 -0.62 32.01
CA ALA A 563 23.02 -0.35 31.75
C ALA A 563 23.83 -1.61 31.43
N SER A 564 23.30 -2.81 31.74
CA SER A 564 24.00 -4.08 31.48
C SER A 564 23.93 -4.54 30.01
N SER A 565 23.10 -3.88 29.20
CA SER A 565 22.91 -4.22 27.78
C SER A 565 22.97 -2.97 26.89
N PRO A 566 24.15 -2.33 26.74
CA PRO A 566 24.31 -1.15 25.89
C PRO A 566 23.96 -1.46 24.43
N LEU A 567 23.38 -0.47 23.73
CA LEU A 567 23.16 -0.54 22.29
C LEU A 567 24.28 0.19 21.53
N ASP A 568 24.75 -0.42 20.47
CA ASP A 568 25.62 0.19 19.46
C ASP A 568 24.77 0.64 18.26
N PRO A 569 24.48 1.95 18.12
CA PRO A 569 23.66 2.47 17.02
C PRO A 569 24.34 2.37 15.64
N THR A 570 25.60 1.92 15.57
CA THR A 570 26.25 1.62 14.29
C THR A 570 25.95 0.21 13.79
N VAL A 571 25.48 -0.67 14.69
CA VAL A 571 25.15 -2.06 14.38
C VAL A 571 23.69 -2.18 13.95
N ASN A 572 23.47 -2.72 12.75
CA ASN A 572 22.11 -3.02 12.29
C ASN A 572 21.42 -3.99 13.26
N GLY A 573 20.21 -3.65 13.68
CA GLY A 573 19.48 -4.36 14.73
C GLY A 573 19.59 -3.71 16.10
N GLN A 574 20.36 -2.63 16.28
CA GLN A 574 20.50 -1.92 17.55
C GLN A 574 20.16 -0.41 17.43
N LEU A 575 19.42 -0.05 16.39
CA LEU A 575 19.00 1.33 16.15
C LEU A 575 17.88 1.76 17.08
N ASP A 576 17.95 3.01 17.53
CA ASP A 576 16.88 3.67 18.29
C ASP A 576 16.87 5.15 17.92
N ALA A 577 15.78 5.58 17.25
CA ALA A 577 15.60 6.95 16.82
C ALA A 577 15.52 7.94 18.00
N GLN A 578 15.24 7.46 19.22
CA GLN A 578 15.14 8.28 20.43
C GLN A 578 16.44 8.34 21.24
N GLY A 579 17.48 7.59 20.84
CA GLY A 579 18.80 7.64 21.47
C GLY A 579 18.85 7.18 22.93
N LYS A 580 17.98 6.25 23.37
CA LYS A 580 17.82 5.92 24.80
C LYS A 580 18.87 4.96 25.40
N GLY A 581 19.90 4.53 24.66
CA GLY A 581 21.00 3.68 25.19
C GLY A 581 20.58 2.23 25.48
N GLY A 582 21.10 1.54 26.50
CA GLY A 582 20.65 0.18 26.86
C GLY A 582 19.31 0.17 27.62
N GLY A 583 18.40 -0.79 27.35
CA GLY A 583 17.08 -0.87 28.02
C GLY A 583 15.93 -1.48 27.22
N SER A 584 14.73 -1.49 27.80
CA SER A 584 13.50 -2.07 27.25
C SER A 584 12.33 -1.09 27.21
N TYR A 585 11.42 -1.25 26.25
CA TYR A 585 10.12 -0.56 26.24
C TYR A 585 9.00 -1.45 26.76
N SER A 586 7.98 -0.87 27.38
CA SER A 586 6.75 -1.55 27.80
C SER A 586 5.51 -0.68 27.55
N GLY A 587 4.32 -1.28 27.48
CA GLY A 587 3.06 -0.52 27.44
C GLY A 587 2.76 0.29 26.18
N GLY A 588 3.46 0.05 25.05
CA GLY A 588 3.20 0.77 23.81
C GLY A 588 1.78 0.57 23.25
N THR A 589 1.26 1.60 22.59
CA THR A 589 -0.14 1.70 22.13
C THR A 589 -0.31 1.56 20.62
N CYS A 590 0.75 1.79 19.84
CA CYS A 590 0.72 1.59 18.38
C CYS A 590 0.70 0.11 18.02
N ILE A 591 -0.02 -0.25 16.96
CA ILE A 591 0.02 -1.58 16.32
C ILE A 591 1.46 -2.06 16.14
N MET A 592 2.37 -1.19 15.69
CA MET A 592 3.77 -1.54 15.42
C MET A 592 4.66 -1.67 16.68
N PHE A 593 4.09 -1.66 17.89
CA PHE A 593 4.85 -1.93 19.12
C PHE A 593 5.16 -3.44 19.23
N GLY A 594 6.41 -3.81 19.50
CA GLY A 594 6.89 -5.21 19.34
C GLY A 594 6.53 -6.21 20.44
N ILE A 595 5.91 -5.79 21.54
CA ILE A 595 5.55 -6.68 22.67
C ILE A 595 4.06 -6.86 22.71
N GLY A 596 3.55 -8.10 22.76
CA GLY A 596 2.12 -8.39 22.88
C GLY A 596 1.47 -7.64 24.05
N ASN A 597 0.74 -6.56 23.75
CA ASN A 597 -0.12 -5.85 24.68
C ASN A 597 -1.51 -5.84 24.05
N ALA A 598 -2.53 -6.11 24.83
CA ALA A 598 -3.90 -6.04 24.38
C ALA A 598 -4.29 -4.60 24.01
N GLY A 599 -5.09 -4.45 22.95
CA GLY A 599 -5.78 -3.20 22.64
C GLY A 599 -5.01 -2.25 21.73
N LYS A 600 -3.99 -2.72 21.00
CA LYS A 600 -3.26 -1.93 20.01
C LYS A 600 -4.07 -1.85 18.72
N ARG A 601 -5.07 -0.98 18.70
CA ARG A 601 -6.05 -0.97 17.61
C ARG A 601 -5.72 -0.01 16.48
N GLU A 602 -4.69 0.82 16.63
CA GLU A 602 -4.39 1.89 15.69
C GLU A 602 -2.89 2.03 15.42
N PHE A 603 -2.58 2.40 14.19
CA PHE A 603 -1.27 2.90 13.82
C PHE A 603 -1.13 4.31 14.41
N CYS A 604 0.01 4.59 15.05
CA CYS A 604 0.29 5.97 15.45
C CYS A 604 0.35 6.90 14.23
N PRO A 605 0.24 8.23 14.38
CA PRO A 605 0.25 9.16 13.25
C PRO A 605 1.45 8.97 12.30
N HIS A 606 2.61 8.57 12.83
CA HIS A 606 3.82 8.30 12.05
C HIS A 606 3.75 7.00 11.24
N CYS A 607 3.33 5.88 11.86
CA CYS A 607 3.11 4.62 11.15
C CYS A 607 1.96 4.75 10.13
N ALA A 608 0.89 5.45 10.49
CA ALA A 608 -0.26 5.67 9.61
C ALA A 608 0.15 6.36 8.30
N VAL A 609 0.99 7.40 8.37
CA VAL A 609 1.52 8.06 7.16
C VAL A 609 2.43 7.15 6.35
N GLN A 610 3.28 6.35 6.99
CA GLN A 610 4.11 5.38 6.29
C GLN A 610 3.26 4.37 5.53
N ILE A 611 2.15 3.90 6.12
CA ILE A 611 1.19 3.07 5.39
C ILE A 611 0.62 3.87 4.25
N LYS A 612 0.01 5.05 4.49
CA LYS A 612 -0.64 5.90 3.47
C LYS A 612 0.23 6.20 2.25
N ALA A 613 1.54 6.37 2.41
CA ALA A 613 2.45 6.64 1.30
C ALA A 613 2.98 5.39 0.58
N ARG A 614 2.80 4.19 1.16
CA ARG A 614 3.43 2.98 0.64
C ARG A 614 2.80 2.56 -0.69
N ASP A 615 3.66 2.33 -1.68
CA ASP A 615 3.34 1.58 -2.89
C ASP A 615 3.22 0.08 -2.55
N LEU A 616 2.01 -0.46 -2.76
CA LEU A 616 1.71 -1.87 -2.52
C LEU A 616 1.88 -2.77 -3.75
N SER A 617 2.15 -2.21 -4.93
CA SER A 617 2.29 -3.00 -6.17
C SER A 617 3.43 -4.01 -6.13
N ARG A 618 4.43 -3.81 -5.25
CA ARG A 618 5.54 -4.74 -5.01
C ARG A 618 5.12 -6.09 -4.40
N PHE A 619 3.91 -6.17 -3.82
CA PHE A 619 3.39 -7.38 -3.19
C PHE A 619 2.55 -8.24 -4.15
N GLY A 620 2.78 -8.07 -5.46
CA GLY A 620 1.88 -8.51 -6.51
C GLY A 620 2.50 -9.33 -7.62
#